data_AF-A0A6C0KN93-F1
#
_entry.id   AF-A0A6C0KN93-F1
#
_cell.length_a   1.000
_cell.length_b   1.000
_cell.length_c   1.000
_cell.angle_alpha   90.00
_cell.angle_beta   90.00
_cell.angle_gamma   90.00
#
_symmetry.space_group_name_H-M   'P 1'
#
loop_
_entity.id
_entity.type
_entity.pdbx_description
1 polymer ?
#
loop_
_entity_poly.entity_id
_entity_poly.type
_entity_poly.pdbx_seq_one_letter_code
_entity_poly.pdbx_strand_id
1 'polypeptide(L)'
;MSNNTKKCPPGYIVRKGYTRKFSKNVKELGFTVRRKGKLYTVRPKKNEIHVAASCIKNKGLPGKGPREGEGIGKLRKGELIKYGYQYRLSDGLRHAALKDAIKQYGPLSVYRKLDAVAKYSVRTAPDASTIFSKDRNWIRNHYTLTKNT
;
A
#
# COMPACT_ATOMS: atom_id res chain seq x y z
N MET A 1 -15.94 -15.56 -18.83
CA MET A 1 -14.69 -15.31 -18.08
C MET A 1 -13.58 -14.97 -19.09
N SER A 2 -13.16 -13.71 -19.20
CA SER A 2 -12.06 -13.34 -20.11
C SER A 2 -10.75 -13.27 -19.33
N ASN A 3 -10.01 -14.38 -19.37
CA ASN A 3 -8.61 -14.46 -18.93
C ASN A 3 -7.74 -13.77 -19.97
N ASN A 4 -7.63 -12.44 -19.89
CA ASN A 4 -6.61 -11.70 -20.59
C ASN A 4 -5.61 -11.22 -19.54
N THR A 5 -4.61 -12.06 -19.24
CA THR A 5 -3.49 -11.71 -18.34
C THR A 5 -2.58 -10.71 -19.04
N LYS A 6 -3.10 -9.51 -19.34
CA LYS A 6 -2.29 -8.39 -19.81
C LYS A 6 -1.29 -8.06 -18.71
N LYS A 7 -0.03 -8.47 -18.90
CA LYS A 7 1.06 -8.20 -17.97
C LYS A 7 1.34 -6.69 -18.03
N CYS A 8 1.00 -5.98 -16.95
CA CYS A 8 1.31 -4.55 -16.87
C CYS A 8 2.81 -4.33 -16.67
N PRO A 9 3.36 -3.19 -17.12
CA PRO A 9 4.75 -2.84 -16.86
C PRO A 9 5.02 -2.74 -15.36
N PRO A 10 6.29 -2.85 -14.93
CA PRO A 10 6.67 -2.70 -13.52
C PRO A 10 6.10 -1.42 -12.90
N GLY A 11 5.49 -1.55 -11.71
CA GLY A 11 4.84 -0.43 -11.02
C GLY A 11 3.41 -0.13 -11.45
N TYR A 12 2.84 -0.90 -12.38
CA TYR A 12 1.43 -0.80 -12.80
C TYR A 12 0.64 -2.06 -12.42
N ILE A 13 -0.67 -1.90 -12.22
CA ILE A 13 -1.62 -3.00 -11.97
C ILE A 13 -2.77 -2.95 -12.99
N VAL A 14 -3.35 -4.10 -13.29
CA VAL A 14 -4.53 -4.17 -14.15
C VAL A 14 -5.76 -3.70 -13.37
N ARG A 15 -6.37 -2.59 -13.80
CA ARG A 15 -7.70 -2.22 -13.35
C ARG A 15 -8.72 -3.03 -14.14
N LYS A 16 -9.56 -3.79 -13.45
CA LYS A 16 -10.72 -4.47 -14.07
C LYS A 16 -11.61 -3.44 -14.79
N GLY A 17 -12.10 -3.82 -15.96
CA GLY A 17 -13.11 -3.02 -16.64
C GLY A 17 -14.37 -2.92 -15.80
N TYR A 18 -15.04 -1.77 -15.85
CA TYR A 18 -16.30 -1.56 -15.12
C TYR A 18 -17.19 -0.60 -15.90
N THR A 19 -18.50 -0.69 -15.65
CA THR A 19 -19.47 0.25 -16.20
C THR A 19 -19.66 1.40 -15.22
N ARG A 20 -19.35 2.62 -15.67
CA ARG A 20 -19.59 3.84 -14.92
C ARG A 20 -20.96 4.39 -15.28
N LYS A 21 -21.82 4.59 -14.28
CA LYS A 21 -23.09 5.30 -14.42
C LYS A 21 -22.90 6.79 -14.12
N PHE A 22 -23.54 7.65 -14.89
CA PHE A 22 -23.57 9.09 -14.66
C PHE A 22 -24.80 9.44 -13.80
N SER A 23 -24.60 10.25 -12.77
CA SER A 23 -25.73 10.77 -11.98
C SER A 23 -26.50 11.83 -12.77
N LYS A 24 -27.75 12.10 -12.38
CA LYS A 24 -28.59 13.15 -12.99
C LYS A 24 -27.88 14.51 -12.99
N ASN A 25 -27.33 14.91 -11.84
CA ASN A 25 -26.58 16.17 -11.71
C ASN A 25 -25.39 16.26 -12.68
N VAL A 26 -24.64 15.17 -12.89
CA VAL A 26 -23.50 15.18 -13.82
C VAL A 26 -23.95 15.32 -15.27
N LYS A 27 -25.16 14.86 -15.61
CA LYS A 27 -25.74 15.05 -16.95
C LYS A 27 -26.19 16.50 -17.17
N GLU A 28 -26.85 17.08 -16.17
CA GLU A 28 -27.41 18.44 -16.24
C GLU A 28 -26.31 19.51 -16.14
N LEU A 29 -25.51 19.45 -15.07
CA LEU A 29 -24.47 20.45 -14.79
C LEU A 29 -23.20 20.20 -15.61
N GLY A 30 -22.89 18.94 -15.92
CA GLY A 30 -21.64 18.55 -16.55
C GLY A 30 -20.47 18.43 -15.55
N PHE A 31 -19.29 18.12 -16.07
CA PHE A 31 -18.04 18.12 -15.32
C PHE A 31 -16.91 18.75 -16.13
N THR A 32 -15.91 19.30 -15.45
CA THR A 32 -14.79 19.97 -16.09
C THR A 32 -13.69 18.99 -16.47
N VAL A 33 -13.14 19.15 -17.67
CA VAL A 33 -11.95 18.43 -18.14
C VAL A 33 -10.97 19.40 -18.74
N ARG A 34 -9.69 19.21 -18.44
CA ARG A 34 -8.60 19.99 -19.05
C ARG A 34 -8.06 19.25 -20.27
N ARG A 35 -8.03 19.91 -21.43
CA ARG A 35 -7.45 19.36 -22.67
C ARG A 35 -6.54 20.39 -23.30
N LYS A 36 -5.27 20.04 -23.50
CA LYS A 36 -4.24 20.94 -24.06
C LYS A 36 -4.24 22.33 -23.39
N GLY A 37 -4.24 22.36 -22.06
CA GLY A 37 -4.21 23.60 -21.27
C GLY A 37 -5.57 24.30 -21.08
N LYS A 38 -6.55 24.12 -21.98
CA LYS A 38 -7.90 24.73 -21.89
C LYS A 38 -8.87 23.88 -21.05
N LEU A 39 -9.75 24.55 -20.30
CA LEU A 39 -10.80 23.92 -19.50
C LEU A 39 -12.08 23.80 -20.34
N TYR A 40 -12.71 22.63 -20.32
CA TYR A 40 -13.97 22.35 -21.01
C TYR A 40 -14.99 21.81 -20.02
N THR A 41 -16.25 22.22 -20.15
CA THR A 41 -17.36 21.61 -19.43
C THR A 41 -18.04 20.58 -20.33
N VAL A 42 -18.02 19.31 -19.92
CA VAL A 42 -18.55 18.18 -20.69
C VAL A 42 -19.83 17.66 -20.03
N ARG A 43 -20.88 17.50 -20.83
CA ARG A 43 -22.15 16.91 -20.44
C ARG A 43 -22.36 15.56 -21.13
N PRO A 44 -22.41 14.44 -20.38
CA PRO A 44 -22.68 13.13 -20.97
C PRO A 44 -24.07 13.03 -21.57
N LYS A 45 -24.16 12.57 -22.82
CA LYS A 45 -25.45 12.24 -23.46
C LYS A 45 -26.00 10.89 -22.98
N LYS A 46 -25.12 9.91 -22.79
CA LYS A 46 -25.47 8.56 -22.32
C LYS A 46 -25.54 8.50 -20.81
N ASN A 47 -26.33 7.58 -20.27
CA ASN A 47 -26.47 7.33 -18.83
C ASN A 47 -25.30 6.54 -18.25
N GLU A 48 -24.59 5.79 -19.08
CA GLU A 48 -23.44 5.00 -18.65
C GLU A 48 -22.39 4.88 -19.75
N ILE A 49 -21.18 4.55 -19.32
CA ILE A 49 -20.04 4.26 -20.19
C ILE A 49 -19.27 3.06 -19.65
N HIS A 50 -19.00 2.10 -20.53
CA HIS A 50 -18.09 1.01 -20.21
C HIS A 50 -16.64 1.49 -20.26
N VAL A 51 -15.94 1.35 -19.14
CA VAL A 51 -14.52 1.69 -19.04
C VAL A 51 -13.74 0.37 -19.12
N ALA A 52 -13.13 0.12 -20.28
CA ALA A 52 -12.34 -1.09 -20.54
C ALA A 52 -11.23 -1.30 -19.51
N ALA A 53 -10.81 -2.56 -19.32
CA ALA A 53 -9.67 -2.87 -18.45
C ALA A 53 -8.38 -2.24 -18.99
N SER A 54 -7.60 -1.62 -18.11
CA SER A 54 -6.35 -0.95 -18.49
C SER A 54 -5.31 -1.02 -17.37
N CYS A 55 -4.04 -0.91 -17.75
CA CYS A 55 -2.96 -0.75 -16.77
C CYS A 55 -3.03 0.64 -16.14
N ILE A 56 -3.03 0.69 -14.81
CA ILE A 56 -3.01 1.92 -14.02
C ILE A 56 -1.79 1.90 -13.10
N LYS A 57 -1.25 3.08 -12.78
CA LYS A 57 -0.14 3.20 -11.83
C LYS A 57 -0.57 2.60 -10.49
N ASN A 58 0.25 1.69 -9.95
CA ASN A 58 0.00 1.12 -8.63
C ASN A 58 0.33 2.18 -7.57
N LYS A 59 -0.71 2.64 -6.87
CA LYS A 59 -0.59 3.64 -5.81
C LYS A 59 -0.48 3.03 -4.40
N GLY A 60 -0.44 1.70 -4.28
CA GLY A 60 -0.46 1.02 -2.97
C GLY A 60 -1.78 1.18 -2.22
N LEU A 61 -2.89 1.38 -2.93
CA LEU A 61 -4.20 1.58 -2.32
C LEU A 61 -4.70 0.29 -1.64
N PRO A 62 -5.41 0.42 -0.49
CA PRO A 62 -6.06 -0.71 0.15
C PRO A 62 -6.94 -1.51 -0.82
N GLY A 63 -6.88 -2.85 -0.75
CA GLY A 63 -7.67 -3.75 -1.60
C GLY A 63 -7.19 -3.89 -3.05
N LYS A 64 -6.02 -3.33 -3.40
CA LYS A 64 -5.38 -3.48 -4.73
C LYS A 64 -4.09 -4.32 -4.71
N GLY A 65 -3.79 -4.94 -3.57
CA GLY A 65 -2.66 -5.86 -3.40
C GLY A 65 -2.94 -7.28 -3.91
N PRO A 66 -2.02 -8.23 -3.66
CA PRO A 66 -2.24 -9.66 -3.88
C PRO A 66 -3.52 -10.17 -3.22
N ARG A 67 -4.04 -11.31 -3.69
CA ARG A 67 -5.27 -11.90 -3.11
C ARG A 67 -5.03 -12.35 -1.67
N GLU A 68 -6.10 -12.55 -0.92
CA GLU A 68 -6.00 -13.12 0.42
C GLU A 68 -5.38 -14.53 0.35
N GLY A 69 -4.36 -14.78 1.18
CA GLY A 69 -3.51 -15.98 1.08
C GLY A 69 -2.27 -15.81 0.19
N GLU A 70 -2.19 -14.77 -0.64
CA GLU A 70 -1.00 -14.42 -1.41
C GLU A 70 -0.22 -13.28 -0.73
N GLY A 71 1.10 -13.39 -0.66
CA GLY A 71 1.97 -12.35 -0.12
C GLY A 71 2.03 -12.28 1.40
N ILE A 72 2.25 -11.08 1.96
CA ILE A 72 2.58 -10.85 3.38
C ILE A 72 1.32 -10.85 4.28
N GLY A 73 0.12 -10.89 3.69
CA GLY A 73 -1.16 -10.87 4.41
C GLY A 73 -1.49 -9.51 5.02
N LYS A 74 -2.58 -9.44 5.78
CA LYS A 74 -3.02 -8.21 6.46
C LYS A 74 -2.18 -7.97 7.72
N LEU A 75 -1.71 -6.73 7.90
CA LEU A 75 -0.97 -6.34 9.11
C LEU A 75 -1.92 -6.23 10.32
N ARG A 76 -1.50 -6.79 11.45
CA ARG A 76 -2.16 -6.57 12.74
C ARG A 76 -1.80 -5.18 13.27
N LYS A 77 -2.79 -4.43 13.73
CA LYS A 77 -2.60 -3.07 14.26
C LYS A 77 -2.05 -3.13 15.69
N GLY A 78 -1.18 -2.17 16.03
CA GLY A 78 -0.77 -1.92 17.42
C GLY A 78 0.37 -2.79 17.98
N GLU A 79 0.83 -3.83 17.28
CA GLU A 79 1.78 -4.81 17.85
C GLU A 79 3.14 -4.21 18.26
N LEU A 80 3.66 -3.24 17.50
CA LEU A 80 4.91 -2.52 17.88
C LEU A 80 4.63 -1.24 18.64
N ILE A 81 3.50 -0.57 18.36
CA ILE A 81 3.10 0.68 19.02
C ILE A 81 2.94 0.49 20.52
N LYS A 82 2.42 -0.67 20.95
CA LYS A 82 2.27 -0.99 22.38
C LYS A 82 3.60 -1.03 23.17
N TYR A 83 4.74 -1.14 22.48
CA TYR A 83 6.08 -1.05 23.07
C TYR A 83 6.71 0.33 22.90
N GLY A 84 5.96 1.33 22.43
CA GLY A 84 6.44 2.69 22.20
C GLY A 84 7.11 2.90 20.83
N TYR A 85 7.07 1.92 19.93
CA TYR A 85 7.71 2.06 18.62
C TYR A 85 6.94 3.04 17.73
N GLN A 86 7.62 4.08 17.26
CA GLN A 86 7.13 5.00 16.24
C GLN A 86 8.28 5.43 15.32
N TYR A 87 8.06 5.42 14.00
CA TYR A 87 9.14 5.71 13.03
C TYR A 87 9.65 7.16 13.06
N ARG A 88 8.88 8.08 13.64
CA ARG A 88 9.25 9.50 13.76
C ARG A 88 10.17 9.78 14.96
N LEU A 89 10.35 8.82 15.87
CA LEU A 89 11.24 8.97 17.03
C LEU A 89 12.70 8.80 16.60
N SER A 90 13.62 9.24 17.47
CA SER A 90 15.06 9.05 17.28
C SER A 90 15.44 7.56 17.27
N ASP A 91 16.58 7.23 16.66
CA ASP A 91 17.06 5.85 16.54
C ASP A 91 17.14 5.14 17.90
N GLY A 92 17.63 5.83 18.94
CA GLY A 92 17.74 5.28 20.30
C GLY A 92 16.39 4.86 20.89
N LEU A 93 15.37 5.72 20.78
CA LEU A 93 14.02 5.43 21.27
C LEU A 93 13.36 4.29 20.49
N ARG A 94 13.55 4.27 19.16
CA ARG A 94 13.05 3.19 18.31
C ARG A 94 13.68 1.85 18.67
N HIS A 95 15.01 1.81 18.81
CA HIS A 95 15.72 0.59 19.18
C HIS A 95 15.37 0.13 20.60
N ALA A 96 15.14 1.03 21.55
CA ALA A 96 14.65 0.67 22.88
C ALA A 96 13.29 -0.03 22.82
N ALA A 97 12.32 0.57 22.13
CA ALA A 97 11.01 -0.05 21.90
C ALA A 97 11.11 -1.41 21.19
N LEU A 98 12.01 -1.55 20.22
CA LEU A 98 12.24 -2.82 19.52
C LEU A 98 12.85 -3.87 20.44
N LYS A 99 13.76 -3.51 21.34
CA LYS A 99 14.31 -4.45 22.34
C LYS A 99 13.19 -5.05 23.20
N ASP A 100 12.22 -4.23 23.62
CA ASP A 100 11.09 -4.72 24.42
C ASP A 100 10.12 -5.58 23.60
N ALA A 101 9.88 -5.22 22.33
CA ALA A 101 9.12 -6.07 21.42
C ALA A 101 9.80 -7.43 21.15
N ILE A 102 11.14 -7.44 21.05
CA ILE A 102 11.94 -8.64 20.82
C ILE A 102 11.85 -9.59 22.02
N LYS A 103 11.86 -9.06 23.26
CA LYS A 103 11.68 -9.89 24.46
C LYS A 103 10.36 -10.67 24.43
N GLN A 104 9.27 -10.06 23.95
CA GLN A 104 7.98 -10.74 23.89
C GLN A 104 7.82 -11.67 22.67
N TYR A 105 8.20 -11.19 21.49
CA TYR A 105 7.85 -11.86 20.23
C TYR A 105 9.00 -12.64 19.59
N GLY A 106 10.22 -12.43 20.04
CA GLY A 106 11.44 -12.92 19.41
C GLY A 106 11.91 -12.04 18.24
N PRO A 107 13.22 -12.09 17.93
CA PRO A 107 13.85 -11.23 16.94
C PRO A 107 13.31 -11.47 15.52
N LEU A 108 13.09 -12.73 15.12
CA LEU A 108 12.55 -13.07 13.80
C LEU A 108 11.14 -12.52 13.58
N SER A 109 10.29 -12.54 14.60
CA SER A 109 8.92 -12.04 14.51
C SER A 109 8.91 -10.53 14.31
N VAL A 110 9.68 -9.79 15.12
CA VAL A 110 9.79 -8.33 15.01
C VAL A 110 10.41 -7.93 13.66
N TYR A 111 11.46 -8.65 13.22
CA TYR A 111 12.05 -8.47 11.90
C TYR A 111 11.01 -8.58 10.77
N ARG A 112 10.19 -9.65 10.78
CA ARG A 112 9.15 -9.87 9.76
C ARG A 112 8.08 -8.79 9.80
N LYS A 113 7.70 -8.30 10.99
CA LYS A 113 6.74 -7.20 11.14
C LYS A 113 7.28 -5.92 10.51
N LEU A 114 8.52 -5.53 10.80
CA LEU A 114 9.15 -4.35 10.19
C LEU A 114 9.32 -4.48 8.69
N ASP A 115 9.75 -5.64 8.20
CA ASP A 115 9.90 -5.93 6.77
C ASP A 115 8.56 -5.83 6.02
N ALA A 116 7.49 -6.33 6.64
CA ALA A 116 6.15 -6.26 6.09
C ALA A 116 5.65 -4.82 5.97
N VAL A 117 5.78 -4.04 7.05
CA VAL A 117 5.35 -2.63 7.06
C VAL A 117 6.17 -1.82 6.06
N ALA A 118 7.49 -2.03 5.99
CA ALA A 118 8.37 -1.39 5.02
C ALA A 118 7.87 -1.63 3.57
N LYS A 119 7.65 -2.89 3.19
CA LYS A 119 7.19 -3.25 1.84
C LYS A 119 5.83 -2.65 1.49
N TYR A 120 4.94 -2.53 2.47
CA TYR A 120 3.61 -1.94 2.26
C TYR A 120 3.65 -0.41 2.18
N SER A 121 4.59 0.24 2.87
CA SER A 121 4.69 1.70 2.87
C SER A 121 5.51 2.28 1.73
N VAL A 122 6.26 1.49 0.95
CA VAL A 122 7.13 1.97 -0.17
C VAL A 122 6.46 3.03 -1.06
N ARG A 123 5.17 2.86 -1.37
CA ARG A 123 4.44 3.76 -2.29
C ARG A 123 3.57 4.80 -1.60
N THR A 124 3.17 4.55 -0.35
CA THR A 124 2.21 5.37 0.38
C THR A 124 2.88 6.31 1.39
N ALA A 125 4.01 5.90 1.96
CA ALA A 125 4.82 6.65 2.92
C ALA A 125 6.30 6.24 2.77
N PRO A 126 7.00 6.74 1.73
CA PRO A 126 8.38 6.32 1.43
C PRO A 126 9.35 6.62 2.57
N ASP A 127 9.20 7.76 3.26
CA ASP A 127 10.06 8.11 4.40
C ASP A 127 9.94 7.07 5.53
N ALA A 128 8.70 6.67 5.84
CA ALA A 128 8.44 5.64 6.83
C ALA A 128 9.00 4.28 6.37
N SER A 129 8.86 3.92 5.09
CA SER A 129 9.44 2.71 4.50
C SER A 129 10.95 2.62 4.71
N THR A 130 11.66 3.74 4.52
CA THR A 130 13.11 3.81 4.72
C THR A 130 13.48 3.56 6.17
N ILE A 131 12.77 4.18 7.12
CA ILE A 131 13.01 3.97 8.56
C ILE A 131 12.71 2.53 8.98
N PHE A 132 11.57 1.96 8.58
CA PHE A 132 11.24 0.56 8.86
C PHE A 132 12.31 -0.40 8.30
N SER A 133 12.84 -0.11 7.10
CA SER A 133 13.92 -0.90 6.49
C SER A 133 15.23 -0.78 7.26
N LYS A 134 15.57 0.43 7.74
CA LYS A 134 16.75 0.69 8.57
C LYS A 134 16.66 -0.09 9.89
N ASP A 135 15.54 0.02 10.57
CA ASP A 135 15.32 -0.66 11.86
C ASP A 135 15.28 -2.19 11.69
N ARG A 136 14.68 -2.69 10.59
CA ARG A 136 14.73 -4.11 10.22
C ARG A 136 16.18 -4.59 10.05
N ASN A 137 17.02 -3.81 9.36
CA ASN A 137 18.43 -4.13 9.17
C ASN A 137 19.22 -4.09 10.48
N TRP A 138 18.91 -3.13 11.35
CA TRP A 138 19.49 -3.07 12.68
C TRP A 138 19.23 -4.37 13.46
N ILE A 139 17.99 -4.89 13.45
CA ILE A 139 17.69 -6.19 14.08
C ILE A 139 18.51 -7.32 13.46
N ARG A 140 18.58 -7.39 12.12
CA ARG A 140 19.35 -8.42 11.40
C ARG A 140 20.83 -8.43 11.79
N ASN A 141 21.39 -7.25 12.06
CA ASN A 141 22.82 -7.10 12.37
C ASN A 141 23.15 -7.34 13.85
N HIS A 142 22.16 -7.24 14.75
CA HIS A 142 22.37 -7.33 16.21
C HIS A 142 21.79 -8.61 16.85
N TYR A 143 20.96 -9.38 16.13
CA TYR A 143 20.28 -10.56 16.68
C TYR A 143 20.35 -11.76 15.73
N THR A 144 20.41 -12.96 16.31
CA THR A 144 20.22 -14.21 15.58
C THR A 144 18.75 -14.40 15.23
N LEU A 145 18.44 -14.52 13.95
CA LEU A 145 17.06 -14.64 13.45
C LEU A 145 16.59 -16.10 13.48
N THR A 146 16.43 -16.65 14.68
CA THR A 146 15.89 -17.99 14.88
C THR A 146 14.39 -17.96 15.12
N LYS A 147 13.72 -19.06 14.79
CA LYS A 147 12.32 -19.26 15.14
C LYS A 147 12.28 -19.66 16.61
N ASN A 148 11.61 -18.88 17.46
CA ASN A 148 11.29 -19.34 18.80
C ASN A 148 10.41 -20.59 18.65
N THR A 149 10.92 -21.73 19.09
CA THR A 149 10.20 -23.01 19.19
C THR A 149 8.99 -22.89 20.11
#